data_AF-A0A232EHP9-F1
#
_entry.id   AF-A0A232EHP9-F1
#
_cell.length_a   1.000
_cell.length_b   1.000
_cell.length_c   1.000
_cell.angle_alpha   90.00
_cell.angle_beta   90.00
_cell.angle_gamma   90.00
#
_symmetry.space_group_name_H-M   'P 1'
#
loop_
_entity.id
_entity.type
_entity.pdbx_description
1 polymer ?
#
loop_
_entity_poly.entity_id
_entity_poly.type
_entity_poly.pdbx_seq_one_letter_code
_entity_poly.pdbx_strand_id
1 'polypeptide(L)'
;MNIIRILETGTFNITFQVGIDRLNGLSWFLLPASLVVRPDNTFEVKVDGNVVNEDSLLDYFTPPVNPPLQIKDPNDKRPEDRDEREKIPDPIAVKPEDWDEDAPAQIVNENDQVPEGWIEDEPPTLQLADWAEEMDGEWEPPEI
;
A
#
# COMPACT_ATOMS: atom_id res chain seq x y z
N MET A 1 33.00 26.90 -12.42
CA MET A 1 32.69 27.28 -13.83
C MET A 1 32.39 25.99 -14.56
N ASN A 2 31.14 25.75 -14.94
CA ASN A 2 30.79 24.56 -15.72
C ASN A 2 31.19 24.82 -17.18
N ILE A 3 31.85 23.85 -17.81
CA ILE A 3 32.33 24.00 -19.19
C ILE A 3 31.74 22.86 -20.01
N ILE A 4 31.08 23.22 -21.10
CA ILE A 4 30.60 22.29 -22.12
C ILE A 4 31.56 22.39 -23.30
N ARG A 5 32.11 21.25 -23.72
CA ARG A 5 32.96 21.13 -24.91
C ARG A 5 32.34 20.11 -25.86
N ILE A 6 32.24 20.48 -27.13
CA ILE A 6 31.88 19.55 -28.19
C ILE A 6 33.19 18.97 -28.71
N LEU A 7 33.36 17.67 -28.53
CA LEU A 7 34.46 16.89 -29.08
C LEU A 7 34.02 16.34 -30.45
N GLU A 8 34.97 15.85 -31.26
CA GLU A 8 34.71 15.43 -32.65
C GLU A 8 33.44 14.57 -32.82
N THR A 9 32.81 14.73 -34.00
CA THR A 9 31.66 13.94 -34.46
C THR A 9 30.54 13.75 -33.43
N GLY A 10 30.10 14.83 -32.77
CA GLY A 10 28.87 14.82 -31.94
C GLY A 10 29.03 14.23 -30.53
N THR A 11 30.26 14.05 -30.06
CA THR A 11 30.52 13.71 -28.65
C THR A 11 30.47 14.96 -27.79
N PHE A 12 29.70 14.96 -26.71
CA PHE A 12 29.64 16.07 -25.76
C PHE A 12 30.43 15.72 -24.50
N ASN A 13 31.31 16.61 -24.07
CA ASN A 13 31.98 16.51 -22.78
C ASN A 13 31.56 17.69 -21.91
N ILE A 14 30.94 17.38 -20.77
CA ILE A 14 30.48 18.37 -19.79
C ILE A 14 31.30 18.17 -18.53
N THR A 15 32.07 19.20 -18.15
CA THR A 15 32.83 19.21 -16.89
C THR A 15 32.10 20.09 -15.88
N PHE A 16 31.84 19.54 -14.70
CA PHE A 16 31.15 20.21 -13.59
C PHE A 16 31.76 19.80 -12.25
N GLN A 17 31.30 20.40 -11.16
CA GLN A 17 31.71 20.01 -9.80
C GLN A 17 30.54 19.37 -9.08
N VAL A 18 30.78 18.26 -8.39
CA VAL A 18 29.78 17.57 -7.56
C VAL A 18 30.09 17.86 -6.10
N GLY A 19 29.09 18.34 -5.37
CA GLY A 19 29.14 18.48 -3.92
C GLY A 19 28.87 17.13 -3.26
N ILE A 20 29.78 16.69 -2.39
CA ILE A 20 29.57 15.50 -1.57
C ILE A 20 29.57 15.95 -0.11
N ASP A 21 28.51 15.57 0.60
CA ASP A 21 28.38 15.85 2.03
C ASP A 21 29.33 14.95 2.83
N ARG A 22 29.99 15.54 3.81
CA ARG A 22 30.70 14.74 4.81
C ARG A 22 29.69 14.02 5.71
N LEU A 23 30.09 12.86 6.24
CA LEU A 23 29.30 12.04 7.17
C LEU A 23 28.77 12.80 8.40
N ASN A 24 29.38 13.95 8.73
CA ASN A 24 28.99 14.80 9.83
C ASN A 24 28.05 15.95 9.44
N GLY A 25 27.67 16.12 8.17
CA GLY A 25 26.70 17.11 7.70
C GLY A 25 27.12 18.58 7.80
N LEU A 26 28.34 18.88 8.29
CA LEU A 26 28.80 20.24 8.60
C LEU A 26 29.71 20.85 7.52
N SER A 27 30.06 20.08 6.49
CA SER A 27 30.84 20.58 5.36
C SER A 27 30.63 19.71 4.13
N TRP A 28 30.67 20.35 2.96
CA TRP A 28 30.72 19.69 1.66
C TRP A 28 32.11 19.84 1.04
N PHE A 29 32.46 18.92 0.15
CA PHE A 29 33.64 19.04 -0.72
C PHE A 29 33.20 18.98 -2.18
N LEU A 30 33.91 19.70 -3.05
CA LEU A 30 33.66 19.69 -4.49
C LEU A 30 34.66 18.79 -5.18
N LEU A 31 34.18 17.72 -5.81
CA LEU A 31 35.00 16.91 -6.70
C LEU A 31 34.77 17.32 -8.16
N PRO A 32 35.82 17.29 -9.00
CA PRO A 32 35.64 17.44 -10.42
C PRO A 32 34.88 16.23 -10.98
N ALA A 33 33.85 16.49 -11.76
CA ALA A 33 33.09 15.47 -12.46
C ALA A 33 33.07 15.76 -13.97
N SER A 34 32.96 14.70 -14.76
CA SER A 34 32.87 14.78 -16.20
C SER A 34 31.79 13.85 -16.70
N LEU A 35 30.89 14.37 -17.53
CA LEU A 35 29.90 13.59 -18.27
C LEU A 35 30.30 13.58 -19.73
N VAL A 36 30.53 12.39 -20.28
CA VAL A 36 30.79 12.17 -21.70
C VAL A 36 29.54 11.55 -22.30
N VAL A 37 28.95 12.20 -23.30
CA VAL A 37 27.82 11.69 -24.07
C VAL A 37 28.30 11.41 -25.48
N ARG A 38 28.08 10.17 -25.95
CA ARG A 38 28.51 9.71 -27.27
C ARG A 38 27.33 9.71 -28.27
N PRO A 39 27.62 9.71 -29.58
CA PRO A 39 26.59 9.67 -30.62
C PRO A 39 25.75 8.38 -30.68
N ASP A 40 26.22 7.30 -30.06
CA ASP A 40 25.52 6.01 -29.95
C ASP A 40 24.47 5.98 -28.82
N ASN A 41 24.13 7.15 -28.26
CA ASN A 41 23.25 7.33 -27.11
C ASN A 41 23.77 6.75 -25.79
N THR A 42 25.05 6.37 -25.69
CA THR A 42 25.67 5.99 -24.41
C THR A 42 26.23 7.21 -23.69
N PHE A 43 26.25 7.16 -22.36
CA PHE A 43 26.89 8.16 -21.52
C PHE A 43 27.77 7.55 -20.45
N GLU A 44 28.81 8.28 -20.05
CA GLU A 44 29.75 7.90 -19.01
C GLU A 44 29.92 9.08 -18.03
N VAL A 45 29.70 8.83 -16.74
CA VAL A 45 29.91 9.80 -15.66
C VAL A 45 31.18 9.42 -14.91
N LYS A 46 32.11 10.37 -14.80
CA LYS A 46 33.33 10.26 -14.01
C LYS A 46 33.32 11.25 -12.86
N VAL A 47 33.75 10.81 -11.69
CA VAL A 47 34.02 11.67 -10.52
C VAL A 47 35.45 11.44 -10.09
N ASP A 48 36.24 12.52 -10.05
CA ASP A 48 37.68 12.47 -9.73
C ASP A 48 38.49 11.49 -10.61
N GLY A 49 38.09 11.37 -11.88
CA GLY A 49 38.70 10.46 -12.86
C GLY A 49 38.20 9.01 -12.82
N ASN A 50 37.40 8.63 -11.83
CA ASN A 50 36.82 7.29 -11.71
C ASN A 50 35.43 7.22 -12.35
N VAL A 51 35.15 6.18 -13.14
CA VAL A 51 33.82 5.93 -13.70
C VAL A 51 32.88 5.51 -12.59
N VAL A 52 31.82 6.31 -12.36
CA VAL A 52 30.80 6.02 -11.35
C VAL A 52 29.52 5.47 -11.96
N ASN A 53 29.26 5.78 -13.23
CA ASN A 53 28.08 5.31 -13.95
C ASN A 53 28.35 5.31 -15.46
N GLU A 54 27.89 4.28 -16.15
CA GLU A 54 27.95 4.14 -17.60
C GLU A 54 26.68 3.41 -18.05
N ASP A 55 25.89 4.02 -18.92
CA ASP A 55 24.65 3.43 -19.41
C ASP A 55 24.17 4.07 -20.73
N SER A 56 23.09 3.54 -21.28
CA SER A 56 22.33 4.05 -22.41
C SER A 56 21.35 5.14 -21.96
N LEU A 57 21.38 6.31 -22.61
CA LEU A 57 20.37 7.37 -22.43
C LEU A 57 18.95 6.92 -22.78
N LEU A 58 18.78 5.80 -23.49
CA LEU A 58 17.46 5.31 -23.87
C LEU A 58 16.80 4.49 -22.75
N ASP A 59 17.63 3.81 -21.94
CA ASP A 59 17.21 2.79 -20.98
C ASP A 59 17.35 3.24 -19.53
N TYR A 60 18.23 4.22 -19.25
CA TYR A 60 18.49 4.72 -17.90
C TYR A 60 17.31 5.48 -17.27
N PHE A 61 16.34 5.94 -18.07
CA PHE A 61 15.18 6.67 -17.57
C PHE A 61 14.06 5.73 -17.13
N THR A 62 13.35 6.10 -16.07
CA THR A 62 12.10 5.47 -15.63
C THR A 62 10.98 6.50 -15.67
N PRO A 63 9.98 6.38 -16.56
CA PRO A 63 9.78 5.32 -17.55
C PRO A 63 10.82 5.35 -18.70
N PRO A 64 11.05 4.20 -19.39
CA PRO A 64 11.98 4.13 -20.50
C PRO A 64 11.57 5.09 -21.61
N VAL A 65 12.55 5.69 -22.28
CA VAL A 65 12.32 6.62 -23.40
C VAL A 65 11.70 5.88 -24.57
N ASN A 66 12.16 4.65 -24.80
CA ASN A 66 11.59 3.78 -25.81
C ASN A 66 10.35 3.08 -25.26
N PRO A 67 9.22 3.09 -25.99
CA PRO A 67 8.07 2.28 -25.62
C PRO A 67 8.47 0.80 -25.55
N PRO A 68 7.82 0.01 -24.68
CA PRO A 68 8.10 -1.42 -24.58
C PRO A 68 7.83 -2.10 -25.93
N LEU A 69 8.69 -3.04 -26.29
CA LEU A 69 8.57 -3.80 -27.54
C LEU A 69 7.25 -4.59 -27.63
N GLN A 70 6.63 -4.87 -26.50
CA GLN A 70 5.37 -5.60 -26.40
C GLN A 70 4.42 -4.85 -25.46
N ILE A 71 3.19 -4.65 -25.92
CA ILE A 71 2.08 -4.12 -25.14
C ILE A 71 1.00 -5.20 -25.00
N LYS A 72 0.23 -5.17 -23.90
CA LYS A 72 -0.96 -6.03 -23.79
C LYS A 72 -1.97 -5.62 -24.86
N ASP A 73 -2.59 -6.58 -25.52
CA ASP A 73 -3.62 -6.29 -26.52
C ASP A 73 -4.84 -5.68 -25.81
N PRO A 74 -5.25 -4.44 -26.18
CA PRO A 74 -6.40 -3.79 -25.56
C PRO A 74 -7.73 -4.52 -25.82
N ASN A 75 -7.79 -5.42 -26.80
CA ASN A 75 -8.96 -6.23 -27.11
C ASN A 75 -8.91 -7.61 -26.44
N ASP A 76 -7.82 -7.95 -25.76
CA ASP A 76 -7.71 -9.21 -25.03
C ASP A 76 -8.69 -9.18 -23.85
N LYS A 77 -9.67 -10.08 -23.91
CA LYS A 77 -10.65 -10.27 -22.85
C LYS A 77 -10.37 -11.62 -22.23
N ARG A 78 -10.32 -11.63 -20.90
CA ARG A 78 -10.38 -12.87 -20.13
C ARG A 78 -11.61 -13.68 -20.59
N PRO A 79 -11.46 -14.98 -20.88
CA PRO A 79 -12.60 -15.78 -21.31
C PRO A 79 -13.55 -15.99 -20.12
N GLU A 80 -14.85 -16.06 -20.40
CA GLU A 80 -15.92 -16.10 -19.38
C GLU A 80 -15.85 -17.35 -18.49
N ASP A 81 -15.21 -18.42 -18.98
CA ASP A 81 -15.00 -19.69 -18.29
C ASP A 81 -13.73 -19.73 -17.42
N ARG A 82 -12.94 -18.65 -17.39
CA ARG A 82 -11.73 -18.61 -16.58
C ARG A 82 -12.06 -18.54 -15.10
N ASP A 83 -11.72 -19.60 -14.38
CA ASP A 83 -11.79 -19.63 -12.92
C ASP A 83 -10.64 -18.83 -12.29
N GLU A 84 -10.99 -17.82 -11.48
CA GLU A 84 -10.04 -16.96 -10.75
C GLU A 84 -10.00 -17.26 -9.25
N ARG A 85 -10.70 -18.30 -8.79
CA ARG A 85 -10.74 -18.66 -7.38
C ARG A 85 -9.37 -19.19 -6.96
N GLU A 86 -8.74 -18.55 -5.98
CA GLU A 86 -7.47 -19.02 -5.40
C GLU A 86 -7.62 -20.37 -4.69
N LYS A 87 -8.80 -20.64 -4.14
CA LYS A 87 -9.15 -21.89 -3.45
C LYS A 87 -10.46 -22.41 -3.99
N ILE A 88 -10.48 -23.70 -4.30
CA ILE A 88 -11.68 -24.45 -4.68
C ILE A 88 -12.01 -25.37 -3.50
N PRO A 89 -13.26 -25.40 -3.01
CA PRO A 89 -13.67 -26.36 -1.99
C PRO A 89 -13.45 -27.78 -2.52
N ASP A 90 -12.95 -28.67 -1.67
CA ASP A 90 -12.66 -30.04 -2.07
C ASP A 90 -13.97 -30.74 -2.49
N PRO A 91 -14.10 -31.21 -3.75
CA PRO A 91 -15.32 -31.84 -4.25
C PRO A 91 -15.65 -33.16 -3.54
N ILE A 92 -14.71 -33.78 -2.82
CA ILE A 92 -14.95 -35.02 -2.06
C ILE A 92 -15.13 -34.78 -0.56
N ALA A 93 -15.00 -33.54 -0.07
CA ALA A 93 -15.25 -33.24 1.33
C ALA A 93 -16.75 -33.29 1.62
N VAL A 94 -17.15 -34.25 2.45
CA VAL A 94 -18.52 -34.39 2.96
C VAL A 94 -18.54 -33.90 4.40
N LYS A 95 -19.58 -33.16 4.78
CA LYS A 95 -19.78 -32.78 6.19
C LYS A 95 -19.89 -34.06 7.04
N PRO A 96 -19.26 -34.14 8.23
CA PRO A 96 -19.38 -35.28 9.11
C PRO A 96 -20.85 -35.58 9.47
N GLU A 97 -21.17 -36.84 9.79
CA GLU A 97 -22.54 -37.25 10.16
C GLU A 97 -23.06 -36.55 11.42
N ASP A 98 -22.16 -36.16 12.33
CA ASP A 98 -22.50 -35.44 13.58
C ASP A 98 -22.57 -33.91 13.42
N TRP A 99 -22.48 -33.40 12.18
CA TRP A 99 -22.59 -31.96 11.92
C TRP A 99 -24.05 -31.54 11.80
N ASP A 100 -24.55 -30.81 12.80
CA ASP A 100 -25.90 -30.24 12.81
C ASP A 100 -25.86 -28.76 12.37
N GLU A 101 -26.43 -28.45 11.20
CA GLU A 101 -26.52 -27.08 10.67
C GLU A 101 -27.56 -26.21 11.38
N ASP A 102 -28.51 -26.84 12.08
CA ASP A 102 -29.60 -26.18 12.77
C ASP A 102 -29.30 -25.98 14.27
N ALA A 103 -28.12 -26.41 14.74
CA ALA A 103 -27.70 -26.23 16.11
C ALA A 103 -27.57 -24.73 16.46
N PRO A 104 -28.13 -24.28 17.60
CA PRO A 104 -28.06 -22.89 17.99
C PRO A 104 -26.62 -22.47 18.30
N ALA A 105 -26.26 -21.24 17.90
CA ALA A 105 -24.93 -20.68 18.17
C ALA A 105 -24.62 -20.51 19.67
N GLN A 106 -25.67 -20.42 20.50
CA GLN A 106 -25.58 -20.31 21.95
C GLN A 106 -26.48 -21.37 22.61
N ILE A 107 -25.94 -22.05 23.61
CA ILE A 107 -26.68 -22.97 24.47
C ILE A 107 -26.80 -22.35 25.86
N VAL A 108 -27.98 -22.47 26.48
CA VAL A 108 -28.18 -22.03 27.86
C VAL A 108 -27.33 -22.92 28.77
N ASN A 109 -26.55 -22.30 29.64
CA ASN A 109 -25.81 -23.05 30.64
C ASN A 109 -26.76 -23.46 31.77
N GLU A 110 -27.15 -24.73 31.79
CA GLU A 110 -28.06 -25.28 32.81
C GLU A 110 -27.51 -25.22 34.25
N ASN A 111 -26.20 -25.01 34.42
CA ASN A 111 -25.56 -24.86 35.73
C ASN A 111 -25.43 -23.40 36.18
N ASP A 112 -25.88 -22.45 35.37
CA ASP A 112 -25.82 -21.04 35.72
C ASP A 112 -26.82 -20.75 36.84
N GLN A 113 -26.34 -20.13 37.92
CA GLN A 113 -27.16 -19.76 39.07
C GLN A 113 -27.20 -18.24 39.17
N VAL A 114 -28.41 -17.71 39.33
CA VAL A 114 -28.62 -16.29 39.59
C VAL A 114 -27.83 -15.91 40.86
N PRO A 115 -26.95 -14.89 40.81
CA PRO A 115 -26.14 -14.49 41.96
C PRO A 115 -26.98 -14.10 43.19
N GLU A 116 -26.44 -14.35 44.39
CA GLU A 116 -27.05 -13.85 45.64
C GLU A 116 -27.11 -12.31 45.59
N GLY A 117 -28.33 -11.75 45.63
CA GLY A 117 -28.57 -10.30 45.56
C GLY A 117 -29.09 -9.79 44.21
N TRP A 118 -29.36 -10.69 43.24
CA TRP A 118 -30.09 -10.33 42.03
C TRP A 118 -31.54 -9.94 42.35
N ILE A 119 -31.96 -8.76 41.91
CA ILE A 119 -33.31 -8.24 42.11
C ILE A 119 -34.05 -8.41 40.77
N GLU A 120 -34.90 -9.42 40.64
CA GLU A 120 -35.62 -9.74 39.39
C GLU A 120 -36.62 -8.64 38.97
N ASP A 121 -37.17 -7.90 39.94
CA ASP A 121 -38.22 -6.90 39.75
C ASP A 121 -37.72 -5.44 39.80
N GLU A 122 -36.43 -5.18 39.57
CA GLU A 122 -35.95 -3.80 39.50
C GLU A 122 -36.48 -3.12 38.21
N PRO A 123 -37.26 -2.03 38.31
CA PRO A 123 -37.67 -1.31 37.12
C PRO A 123 -36.41 -0.74 36.42
N PRO A 124 -36.29 -0.90 35.09
CA PRO A 124 -35.06 -0.61 34.35
C PRO A 124 -34.59 0.84 34.49
N THR A 125 -35.50 1.78 34.76
CA THR A 125 -35.21 3.14 35.23
C THR A 125 -36.47 3.73 35.87
N LEU A 126 -36.31 4.64 36.84
CA LEU A 126 -37.44 5.37 37.43
C LEU A 126 -37.73 6.62 36.60
N GLN A 127 -39.01 6.83 36.23
CA GLN A 127 -39.46 8.10 35.64
C GLN A 127 -39.16 9.25 36.62
N LEU A 128 -38.62 10.36 36.11
CA LEU A 128 -38.34 11.53 36.93
C LEU A 128 -39.65 12.18 37.39
N ALA A 129 -39.67 12.68 38.63
CA ALA A 129 -40.89 13.21 39.26
C ALA A 129 -41.45 14.48 38.59
N ASP A 130 -40.68 15.12 37.70
CA ASP A 130 -41.03 16.32 36.95
C ASP A 130 -41.44 16.05 35.49
N TRP A 131 -41.52 14.79 35.06
CA TRP A 131 -41.99 14.43 33.72
C TRP A 131 -43.49 14.70 33.56
N ALA A 132 -43.86 15.47 32.55
CA ALA A 132 -45.27 15.75 32.24
C ALA A 132 -45.63 15.23 30.85
N GLU A 133 -46.41 14.15 30.75
CA GLU A 133 -46.78 13.53 29.45
C GLU A 133 -47.39 14.51 28.43
N GLU A 134 -48.07 15.55 28.90
CA GLU A 134 -48.65 16.60 28.05
C GLU A 134 -47.58 17.48 27.38
N MET A 135 -46.44 17.71 28.04
CA MET A 135 -45.36 18.58 27.58
C MET A 135 -44.18 17.79 27.01
N ASP A 136 -43.87 16.64 27.58
CA ASP A 136 -42.67 15.84 27.32
C ASP A 136 -42.96 14.55 26.52
N GLY A 137 -44.23 14.13 26.42
CA GLY A 137 -44.66 12.90 25.71
C GLY A 137 -44.70 11.64 26.59
N GLU A 138 -45.05 10.49 26.01
CA GLU A 138 -44.99 9.18 26.70
C GLU A 138 -43.53 8.85 27.03
N TRP A 139 -43.24 8.55 28.29
CA TRP A 139 -41.87 8.30 28.73
C TRP A 139 -41.38 6.94 28.25
N GLU A 140 -40.22 6.91 27.60
CA GLU A 140 -39.49 5.68 27.27
C GLU A 140 -38.19 5.62 28.09
N PRO A 141 -37.89 4.48 28.76
CA PRO A 141 -36.64 4.32 29.47
C PRO A 141 -35.45 4.41 28.50
N PRO A 142 -34.34 5.06 28.86
CA PRO A 142 -33.14 5.01 28.04
C PRO A 142 -32.63 3.58 27.95
N GLU A 143 -32.38 3.11 26.72
CA GLU A 143 -31.59 1.90 26.51
C GLU A 143 -30.14 2.18 26.94
N ILE A 144 -29.62 1.39 27.87
CA ILE A 144 -28.22 1.40 28.31
C ILE A 144 -27.37 0.41 27.52
#